data_AF-A0A842T0X4-F1
#
_entry.id   AF-A0A842T0X4-F1
#
_cell.length_a   1.000
_cell.length_b   1.000
_cell.length_c   1.000
_cell.angle_alpha   90.00
_cell.angle_beta   90.00
_cell.angle_gamma   90.00
#
_symmetry.space_group_name_H-M   'P 1'
#
loop_
_entity.id
_entity.type
_entity.pdbx_description
1 polymer ?
#
loop_
_entity_poly.entity_id
_entity_poly.type
_entity_poly.pdbx_seq_one_letter_code
_entity_poly.pdbx_strand_id
1 'polypeptide(L)' 'MERPDLGKPFVKPGKTARLVARTQSIEEANRVAEEYQLKGFETYINKTSRGSVSIYEVWATKEPDVLTGEGKFME' A
#
# COMPACT_ATOMS: atom_id res chain seq x y z
N MET A 1 2.08 -25.05 -0.07
CA MET A 1 2.89 -23.83 0.14
C MET A 1 1.92 -22.66 0.14
N GLU A 2 1.38 -22.31 1.30
CA GLU A 2 0.44 -21.19 1.47
C GLU A 2 1.19 -19.88 1.24
N ARG A 3 0.66 -19.03 0.36
CA ARG A 3 1.25 -17.72 0.05
C ARG A 3 1.09 -16.83 1.27
N PRO A 4 2.10 -16.03 1.66
CA PRO A 4 1.88 -15.04 2.71
C PRO A 4 0.79 -14.09 2.23
N ASP A 5 -0.34 -14.09 2.93
CA ASP A 5 -1.27 -12.97 2.94
C ASP A 5 -0.41 -11.75 3.30
N LEU A 6 -0.10 -10.91 2.31
CA LEU A 6 0.46 -9.60 2.57
C LEU A 6 -0.66 -8.84 3.30
N GLY A 7 -0.62 -8.93 4.62
CA GLY A 7 -1.67 -8.44 5.50
C GLY A 7 -1.96 -6.97 5.20
N LYS A 8 -3.22 -6.58 5.39
CA LYS A 8 -3.66 -5.18 5.33
C LYS A 8 -2.65 -4.31 6.10
N PRO A 9 -2.35 -3.07 5.62
CA PRO A 9 -1.43 -2.20 6.33
C PRO A 9 -1.86 -2.07 7.79
N PHE A 10 -0.95 -2.38 8.72
CA PHE A 10 -1.25 -2.18 10.13
C PHE A 10 -1.13 -0.70 10.44
N VAL A 11 -2.28 -0.02 10.48
CA VAL A 11 -2.39 1.36 10.93
C VAL A 11 -2.40 1.33 12.46
N LYS A 12 -1.40 1.97 13.09
CA LYS A 12 -1.35 2.07 14.56
C LYS A 12 -2.68 2.67 15.10
N PRO A 13 -3.22 2.19 16.22
CA PRO A 13 -4.44 2.73 16.79
C PRO A 13 -4.29 4.24 17.08
N GLY A 14 -5.26 5.02 16.61
CA GLY A 14 -5.25 6.50 16.69
C GLY A 14 -4.59 7.20 15.50
N LYS A 15 -4.08 6.45 14.51
CA LYS A 15 -3.52 6.98 13.26
C LYS A 15 -4.46 6.74 12.09
N THR A 16 -4.39 7.59 11.06
CA THR A 16 -5.28 7.48 9.89
C THR A 16 -4.48 7.34 8.60
N ALA A 17 -4.59 6.20 7.93
CA ALA A 17 -4.20 6.05 6.54
C ALA A 17 -5.43 6.10 5.63
N ARG A 18 -5.30 6.74 4.46
CA ARG A 18 -6.39 6.84 3.48
C ARG A 18 -6.05 6.01 2.25
N LEU A 19 -7.01 5.22 1.77
CA LEU A 19 -6.96 4.60 0.46
C LEU A 19 -7.08 5.69 -0.62
N VAL A 20 -6.04 5.86 -1.43
CA VAL A 20 -5.97 6.91 -2.47
C VAL A 20 -6.06 6.35 -3.88
N ALA A 21 -5.75 5.06 -4.08
CA ALA A 21 -5.99 4.37 -5.35
C ALA A 21 -6.26 2.88 -5.16
N ARG A 22 -7.01 2.30 -6.10
CA ARG A 22 -7.26 0.86 -6.20
C ARG A 22 -7.28 0.48 -7.68
N THR A 23 -6.31 -0.31 -8.12
CA THR A 23 -6.05 -0.58 -9.54
C THR A 23 -5.63 -2.03 -9.75
N GLN A 24 -5.71 -2.53 -10.99
CA GLN A 24 -5.19 -3.84 -11.36
C GLN A 24 -3.76 -3.75 -11.94
N SER A 25 -3.24 -2.53 -12.13
CA SER A 25 -1.89 -2.29 -12.63
C SER A 25 -0.94 -1.86 -11.51
N ILE A 26 0.17 -2.58 -11.34
CA ILE A 26 1.22 -2.19 -10.39
C ILE A 26 1.90 -0.87 -10.81
N GLU A 27 2.02 -0.60 -12.11
CA GLU A 27 2.63 0.63 -12.62
C GLU A 27 1.80 1.86 -12.23
N GLU A 28 0.48 1.76 -12.34
CA GLU A 28 -0.44 2.82 -11.90
C GLU A 28 -0.39 3.01 -10.38
N ALA A 29 -0.33 1.91 -9.61
CA ALA A 29 -0.21 1.98 -8.17
C ALA A 29 1.09 2.67 -7.73
N ASN A 30 2.22 2.35 -8.36
CA ASN A 30 3.52 2.98 -8.11
C ASN A 30 3.49 4.47 -8.45
N ARG A 31 2.92 4.85 -9.60
CA ARG A 31 2.79 6.26 -9.99
C ARG A 31 2.01 7.06 -8.96
N VAL A 32 0.85 6.56 -8.51
CA VAL A 32 0.05 7.25 -7.48
C VAL A 32 0.82 7.32 -6.15
N ALA A 33 1.53 6.26 -5.77
CA ALA A 33 2.34 6.27 -4.56
C ALA A 33 3.43 7.35 -4.61
N GLU A 34 4.14 7.48 -5.73
CA GLU A 34 5.16 8.51 -5.94
C GLU A 34 4.57 9.93 -5.90
N GLU A 35 3.42 10.16 -6.55
CA GLU A 35 2.74 11.45 -6.52
C GLU A 35 2.36 11.92 -5.10
N TYR A 36 2.04 10.99 -4.20
CA TYR A 36 1.76 11.29 -2.80
C TYR A 36 3.04 11.44 -1.97
N GLN A 37 4.09 10.65 -2.24
CA GLN A 37 5.40 10.82 -1.62
C GLN A 37 5.99 12.21 -1.91
N LEU A 38 5.89 12.70 -3.15
CA LEU A 38 6.30 14.06 -3.53
C LEU A 38 5.53 15.16 -2.79
N LYS A 39 4.31 14.85 -2.29
CA LYS A 39 3.49 15.75 -1.47
C LYS A 39 3.78 15.62 0.04
N GLY A 40 4.80 14.83 0.41
CA GLY A 40 5.21 14.60 1.79
C GLY A 40 4.35 13.58 2.54
N PHE A 41 3.71 12.65 1.85
CA PHE A 41 3.01 11.52 2.47
C PHE A 41 3.90 10.28 2.50
N GLU A 42 3.79 9.48 3.55
CA GLU A 42 4.20 8.08 3.50
C GLU A 42 3.13 7.28 2.75
N THR A 43 3.56 6.33 1.92
CA THR A 43 2.66 5.51 1.10
C THR A 43 2.94 4.02 1.25
N TYR A 44 1.90 3.21 1.09
CA TYR A 44 1.97 1.76 1.13
C TYR A 44 1.11 1.16 0.03
N ILE A 45 1.66 0.19 -0.70
CA ILE A 45 0.93 -0.54 -1.74
C ILE A 45 0.61 -1.93 -1.19
N ASN A 46 -0.67 -2.20 -0.98
CA ASN A 46 -1.18 -3.52 -0.65
C ASN A 46 -1.50 -4.28 -1.93
N LYS A 47 -1.09 -5.54 -2.05
CA LYS A 47 -1.50 -6.42 -3.15
C LYS A 47 -2.45 -7.49 -2.64
N THR A 48 -3.69 -7.44 -3.10
CA THR A 48 -4.67 -8.50 -2.86
C THR A 48 -4.88 -9.32 -4.14
N SER A 49 -4.80 -10.64 -4.03
CA SER A 49 -5.05 -11.55 -5.16
C SER A 49 -6.37 -12.28 -4.93
N ARG A 50 -7.28 -12.22 -5.90
CA ARG A 50 -8.51 -13.03 -5.92
C ARG A 50 -8.55 -13.86 -7.20
N GLY A 51 -8.20 -15.14 -7.09
CA GLY A 51 -8.04 -16.01 -8.25
C GLY A 51 -6.88 -15.54 -9.14
N SER A 52 -7.15 -15.29 -10.43
CA SER A 52 -6.18 -14.76 -11.39
C SER A 52 -6.03 -13.24 -11.37
N VAL A 53 -6.92 -12.51 -10.67
CA VAL A 53 -6.92 -11.05 -10.65
C VAL A 53 -6.09 -10.55 -9.47
N SER A 54 -5.11 -9.69 -9.77
CA SER A 54 -4.37 -8.92 -8.77
C SER A 54 -4.96 -7.52 -8.66
N ILE A 55 -5.22 -7.07 -7.44
CA ILE A 55 -5.67 -5.72 -7.12
C ILE A 55 -4.63 -5.09 -6.20
N TYR A 56 -4.15 -3.93 -6.61
CA TYR A 56 -3.21 -3.09 -5.89
C TYR A 56 -3.96 -1.92 -5.25
N GLU A 57 -3.77 -1.71 -3.96
CA GLU A 57 -4.39 -0.63 -3.19
C GLU A 57 -3.29 0.27 -2.65
N VAL A 58 -3.34 1.56 -2.97
CA VAL A 58 -2.38 2.56 -2.50
C VAL A 58 -2.98 3.28 -1.31
N TRP A 59 -2.29 3.19 -0.18
CA TRP A 59 -2.62 3.86 1.07
C TRP A 59 -1.63 4.99 1.29
N ALA A 60 -2.10 6.14 1.78
CA ALA A 60 -1.26 7.30 2.05
C ALA A 60 -1.57 7.91 3.42
N THR A 61 -0.55 8.43 4.10
CA THR A 61 -0.65 9.09 5.41
C THR A 61 0.41 10.18 5.54
N LYS A 62 0.13 11.25 6.30
CA LYS A 62 1.12 12.27 6.66
C LYS A 62 1.79 12.00 8.01
N GLU A 63 1.32 10.98 8.70
CA GLU A 63 1.77 10.66 10.04
C GLU A 63 2.93 9.67 9.93
N PRO A 64 4.11 9.96 10.52
CA PRO A 64 5.26 9.07 10.48
C PRO A 64 4.97 7.75 11.24
N ASP A 65 5.57 6.65 10.78
CA ASP A 65 5.54 5.33 11.42
C ASP A 65 4.16 4.65 11.47
N VAL A 66 3.30 4.93 10.47
CA VAL A 66 1.90 4.45 10.43
C VAL A 66 1.70 3.21 9.59
N LEU A 67 2.61 2.89 8.67
CA LEU A 67 2.45 1.78 7.72
C LEU A 67 3.51 0.72 7.98
N THR A 68 3.21 -0.22 8.89
CA THR A 68 4.04 -1.42 9.08
C THR A 68 3.36 -2.63 8.44
N GLY A 69 4.02 -3.23 7.47
CA GLY A 69 3.63 -4.48 6.82
C GLY A 69 4.80 -4.98 5.99
N GLU A 70 4.99 -6.30 5.89
CA GLU A 70 6.12 -6.94 5.17
C GLU A 70 6.08 -6.77 3.64
N GLY A 71 5.59 -5.64 3.13
CA GLY A 71 5.87 -5.21 1.76
C GLY A 71 7.31 -4.72 1.71
N LYS A 72 8.28 -5.64 1.70
CA LYS A 72 9.66 -5.31 1.31
C LYS A 72 9.60 -4.69 -0.08
N PHE A 73 9.92 -3.40 -0.16
CA PHE A 73 10.40 -2.79 -1.40
C PHE A 73 11.65 -3.60 -1.79
N MET A 74 11.58 -4.33 -2.90
CA MET A 74 12.81 -4.88 -3.49
C MET A 74 13.50 -3.73 -4.23
N GLU A 75 14.74 -3.51 -3.80
CA GLU A 75 15.76 -2.64 -4.41
C GLU A 75 16.00 -2.99 -5.90
#